data_AF-A0AAU3TCU4-F1
#
_entry.id   AF-A0AAU3TCU4-F1
#
_cell.length_a   1.000
_cell.length_b   1.000
_cell.length_c   1.000
_cell.angle_alpha   90.00
_cell.angle_beta   90.00
_cell.angle_gamma   90.00
#
_symmetry.space_group_name_H-M   'P 1'
#
loop_
_entity.id
_entity.type
_entity.pdbx_description
1 polymer ?
#
loop_
_entity_poly.entity_id
_entity_poly.type
_entity_poly.pdbx_seq_one_letter_code
_entity_poly.pdbx_strand_id
1 'polypeptide(L)'
;MRYSDRGWVVAVTAPGQGFEPATGDGPQRPATAARAAEVRTAYEGLLQIRRLVNGRAGTAVPAPWELRQMPRAVALVLEAAGLTPSALDPEGRRTRTGYRVTPGPSEEGRVEVTWVGPPGGGAAEAEHERLKACASALEPLGWGCLLYRGPRHRRFLEVEPPA
;
A
#
# COMPACT_ATOMS: atom_id res chain seq x y z
N MET A 1 -24.41 -38.66 19.48
CA MET A 1 -24.60 -37.74 18.34
C MET A 1 -23.78 -36.49 18.62
N ARG A 2 -22.60 -36.33 18.00
CA ARG A 2 -21.68 -35.20 18.24
C ARG A 2 -22.01 -34.09 17.23
N TYR A 3 -22.34 -32.90 17.70
CA TYR A 3 -22.39 -31.70 16.86
C TYR A 3 -21.09 -30.91 17.12
N SER A 4 -20.33 -30.69 16.06
CA SER A 4 -19.07 -29.95 16.05
C SER A 4 -19.39 -28.51 15.68
N ASP A 5 -19.29 -27.59 16.65
CA ASP A 5 -19.31 -26.16 16.38
C ASP A 5 -17.92 -25.71 15.90
N ARG A 6 -17.76 -25.58 14.58
CA ARG A 6 -16.66 -24.82 14.00
C ARG A 6 -17.08 -23.35 13.96
N GLY A 7 -16.70 -22.61 14.99
CA GLY A 7 -16.84 -21.16 15.04
C GLY A 7 -15.95 -20.50 13.98
N TRP A 8 -16.58 -19.85 13.00
CA TRP A 8 -15.93 -18.93 12.07
C TRP A 8 -15.86 -17.57 12.79
N VAL A 9 -14.64 -17.08 13.07
CA VAL A 9 -14.46 -15.73 13.60
C VAL A 9 -14.42 -14.77 12.41
N VAL A 10 -15.48 -13.98 12.23
CA VAL A 10 -15.36 -12.74 11.46
C VAL A 10 -14.60 -11.78 12.34
N ALA A 11 -13.44 -11.34 11.88
CA ALA A 11 -12.85 -10.11 12.41
C ALA A 11 -13.76 -8.95 11.98
N VAL A 12 -14.77 -8.65 12.81
CA VAL A 12 -15.49 -7.38 12.74
C VAL A 12 -14.54 -6.32 13.27
N THR A 13 -14.11 -5.41 12.40
CA THR A 13 -13.36 -4.22 12.79
C THR A 13 -14.15 -3.48 13.87
N ALA A 14 -13.54 -3.28 15.04
CA ALA A 14 -14.21 -2.60 16.14
C ALA A 14 -14.66 -1.18 15.72
N PRO A 15 -15.88 -0.74 16.08
CA PRO A 15 -16.33 0.60 15.77
C PRO A 15 -15.35 1.63 16.35
N GLY A 16 -14.84 2.52 15.48
CA GLY A 16 -13.84 3.53 15.84
C GLY A 16 -12.42 3.25 15.33
N GLN A 17 -12.10 2.04 14.86
CA GLN A 17 -10.85 1.82 14.12
C GLN A 17 -11.04 2.22 12.66
N GLY A 18 -10.35 3.28 12.23
CA GLY A 18 -10.31 3.67 10.83
C GLY A 18 -9.73 2.57 9.94
N PHE A 19 -10.12 2.54 8.66
CA PHE A 19 -9.60 1.60 7.68
C PHE A 19 -8.07 1.63 7.59
N GLU A 20 -7.36 0.51 7.73
CA GLU A 20 -5.90 0.47 7.56
C GLU A 20 -5.52 -0.16 6.19
N PRO A 21 -4.85 0.57 5.28
CA PRO A 21 -4.31 -0.03 4.06
C PRO A 21 -3.16 -0.99 4.38
N ALA A 22 -2.95 -1.99 3.51
CA ALA A 22 -1.85 -2.92 3.66
C ALA A 22 -0.53 -2.24 3.22
N THR A 23 0.40 -2.05 4.15
CA THR A 23 1.72 -1.44 3.88
C THR A 23 2.77 -2.44 3.42
N GLY A 24 2.50 -3.75 3.53
CA GLY A 24 3.47 -4.81 3.24
C GLY A 24 4.26 -5.31 4.46
N ASP A 25 4.16 -4.63 5.61
CA ASP A 25 4.76 -5.05 6.89
C ASP A 25 3.76 -5.72 7.86
N GLY A 26 2.49 -5.84 7.44
CA GLY A 26 1.46 -6.52 8.21
C GLY A 26 1.38 -8.04 7.93
N PRO A 27 0.48 -8.75 8.64
CA PRO A 27 0.20 -10.14 8.38
C PRO A 27 -0.44 -10.33 7.00
N GLN A 28 -0.32 -11.54 6.45
CA GLN A 28 -1.00 -11.88 5.21
C GLN A 28 -2.52 -11.78 5.38
N ARG A 29 -3.15 -10.82 4.70
CA ARG A 29 -4.61 -10.70 4.64
C ARG A 29 -5.19 -11.59 3.54
N PRO A 30 -6.26 -12.35 3.81
CA PRO A 30 -6.97 -13.10 2.79
C PRO A 30 -7.55 -12.16 1.72
N ALA A 31 -7.43 -12.54 0.44
CA ALA A 31 -8.04 -11.82 -0.67
C ALA A 31 -9.55 -12.13 -0.74
N THR A 32 -10.35 -11.42 0.06
CA THR A 32 -11.81 -11.60 0.14
C THR A 32 -12.54 -10.47 -0.58
N ALA A 33 -13.77 -10.76 -1.03
CA ALA A 33 -14.66 -9.74 -1.57
C ALA A 33 -14.96 -8.62 -0.55
N ALA A 34 -15.03 -8.96 0.75
CA ALA A 34 -15.17 -7.99 1.83
C ALA A 34 -14.00 -7.02 1.88
N ARG A 35 -12.75 -7.52 1.85
CA ARG A 35 -11.57 -6.65 1.83
C ARG A 35 -11.53 -5.76 0.60
N ALA A 36 -11.85 -6.31 -0.57
CA ALA A 36 -11.93 -5.53 -1.80
C ALA A 36 -12.97 -4.39 -1.71
N ALA A 37 -14.12 -4.64 -1.07
CA ALA A 37 -15.14 -3.62 -0.85
C ALA A 37 -14.69 -2.53 0.14
N GLU A 38 -13.99 -2.89 1.21
CA GLU A 38 -13.40 -1.92 2.15
C GLU A 38 -12.38 -1.02 1.47
N VAL A 39 -11.45 -1.60 0.70
CA VAL A 39 -10.41 -0.87 -0.03
C VAL A 39 -11.04 0.08 -1.04
N ARG A 40 -12.05 -0.39 -1.80
CA ARG A 40 -12.78 0.46 -2.74
C ARG A 40 -13.46 1.62 -2.03
N THR A 41 -14.17 1.36 -0.93
CA THR A 41 -14.84 2.41 -0.13
C THR A 41 -13.84 3.46 0.37
N ALA A 42 -12.69 3.01 0.90
CA ALA A 42 -11.65 3.90 1.39
C ALA A 42 -11.03 4.75 0.26
N TYR A 43 -10.78 4.13 -0.90
CA TYR A 43 -10.23 4.81 -2.06
C TYR A 43 -11.20 5.82 -2.69
N GLU A 44 -12.48 5.47 -2.81
CA GLU A 44 -13.52 6.40 -3.26
C GLU A 44 -13.66 7.59 -2.29
N GLY A 45 -13.58 7.34 -0.99
CA GLY A 45 -13.54 8.37 0.05
C GLY A 45 -12.36 9.31 -0.09
N LEU A 46 -11.14 8.77 -0.30
CA LEU A 46 -9.94 9.56 -0.59
C LEU A 46 -10.16 10.50 -1.78
N LEU A 47 -10.63 9.97 -2.91
CA LEU A 47 -10.88 10.75 -4.12
C LEU A 47 -11.96 11.82 -3.90
N GLN A 48 -13.00 11.52 -3.10
CA GLN A 48 -14.03 12.50 -2.76
C GLN A 48 -13.47 13.64 -1.92
N ILE A 49 -12.63 13.34 -0.91
CA ILE A 49 -11.99 14.38 -0.10
C ILE A 49 -11.09 15.25 -0.98
N ARG A 50 -10.30 14.66 -1.88
CA ARG A 50 -9.47 15.42 -2.85
C ARG A 50 -10.32 16.39 -3.68
N ARG A 51 -11.44 15.93 -4.26
CA ARG A 51 -12.35 16.81 -5.02
C ARG A 51 -12.85 18.01 -4.22
N LEU A 52 -13.15 17.83 -2.94
CA LEU A 52 -13.63 18.89 -2.07
C LEU A 52 -12.52 19.85 -1.63
N VAL A 53 -11.35 19.31 -1.28
CA VAL A 53 -10.26 20.08 -0.66
C VAL A 53 -9.34 20.76 -1.68
N ASN A 54 -9.14 20.16 -2.86
CA ASN A 54 -8.20 20.66 -3.86
C ASN A 54 -8.83 21.64 -4.86
N GLY A 55 -10.15 21.86 -4.80
CA GLY A 55 -10.87 22.72 -5.72
C GLY A 55 -10.67 22.31 -7.18
N ARG A 56 -10.17 23.23 -8.02
CA ARG A 56 -9.98 23.00 -9.46
C ARG A 56 -8.98 21.89 -9.79
N ALA A 57 -8.01 21.63 -8.93
CA ALA A 57 -7.05 20.54 -9.15
C ALA A 57 -7.70 19.15 -8.96
N GLY A 58 -8.86 19.08 -8.29
CA GLY A 58 -9.67 17.87 -8.16
C GLY A 58 -8.87 16.69 -7.58
N THR A 59 -8.93 15.54 -8.25
CA THR A 59 -8.22 14.33 -7.81
C THR A 59 -6.77 14.24 -8.28
N ALA A 60 -6.32 15.16 -9.14
CA ALA A 60 -5.03 15.09 -9.82
C ALA A 60 -3.83 15.44 -8.93
N VAL A 61 -4.06 15.91 -7.71
CA VAL A 61 -3.02 16.19 -6.71
C VAL A 61 -3.41 15.59 -5.35
N PRO A 62 -2.44 15.19 -4.51
CA PRO A 62 -2.70 14.83 -3.13
C PRO A 62 -3.28 16.00 -2.33
N ALA A 63 -4.22 15.72 -1.43
CA ALA A 63 -4.74 16.69 -0.50
C ALA A 63 -3.71 16.98 0.63
N PRO A 64 -3.74 18.17 1.27
CA PRO A 64 -2.76 18.54 2.30
C PRO A 64 -2.66 17.57 3.49
N TRP A 65 -3.73 16.84 3.80
CA TRP A 65 -3.72 15.84 4.87
C TRP A 65 -3.02 14.53 4.47
N GLU A 66 -3.01 14.18 3.18
CA GLU A 66 -2.29 13.00 2.68
C GLU A 66 -0.79 13.19 2.84
N LEU A 67 -0.29 14.43 2.67
CA LEU A 67 1.12 14.77 2.86
C LEU A 67 1.61 14.55 4.29
N ARG A 68 0.71 14.59 5.29
CA ARG A 68 1.04 14.27 6.68
C ARG A 68 1.03 12.77 6.99
N GLN A 69 0.54 11.95 6.07
CA GLN A 69 0.33 10.50 6.22
C GLN A 69 0.66 9.76 4.92
N MET A 70 1.73 10.16 4.24
CA MET A 70 2.03 9.69 2.88
C MET A 70 2.16 8.16 2.78
N PRO A 71 2.85 7.44 3.69
CA PRO A 71 2.92 5.97 3.60
C PRO A 71 1.54 5.32 3.55
N ARG A 72 0.58 5.84 4.31
CA ARG A 72 -0.80 5.35 4.33
C ARG A 72 -1.53 5.67 3.03
N ALA A 73 -1.40 6.89 2.52
CA ALA A 73 -2.03 7.30 1.26
C ALA A 73 -1.48 6.47 0.07
N VAL A 74 -0.17 6.32 -0.02
CA VAL A 74 0.52 5.50 -1.02
C VAL A 74 0.07 4.05 -0.93
N ALA A 75 0.07 3.44 0.26
CA ALA A 75 -0.38 2.07 0.45
C ALA A 75 -1.85 1.86 0.02
N LEU A 76 -2.74 2.80 0.30
CA LEU A 76 -4.14 2.74 -0.13
C LEU A 76 -4.25 2.75 -1.66
N VAL A 77 -3.52 3.62 -2.35
CA VAL A 77 -3.53 3.67 -3.82
C VAL A 77 -3.02 2.36 -4.42
N LEU A 78 -1.91 1.82 -3.90
CA LEU A 78 -1.34 0.57 -4.41
C LEU A 78 -2.28 -0.63 -4.16
N GLU A 79 -2.91 -0.70 -3.00
CA GLU A 79 -3.90 -1.75 -2.68
C GLU A 79 -5.16 -1.61 -3.56
N ALA A 80 -5.65 -0.38 -3.78
CA ALA A 80 -6.78 -0.12 -4.66
C ALA A 80 -6.49 -0.43 -6.13
N ALA A 81 -5.23 -0.29 -6.56
CA ALA A 81 -4.76 -0.71 -7.88
C ALA A 81 -4.62 -2.25 -8.01
N GLY A 82 -4.89 -3.01 -6.94
CA GLY A 82 -4.78 -4.47 -6.93
C GLY A 82 -3.36 -4.99 -6.89
N LEU A 83 -2.38 -4.15 -6.55
CA LEU A 83 -1.00 -4.59 -6.36
C LEU A 83 -0.91 -5.42 -5.08
N THR A 84 -0.09 -6.47 -5.11
CA THR A 84 0.05 -7.37 -3.95
C THR A 84 0.97 -6.74 -2.90
N PRO A 85 0.51 -6.53 -1.66
CA PRO A 85 1.41 -6.14 -0.57
C PRO A 85 2.31 -7.31 -0.19
N SER A 86 3.51 -7.06 0.32
CA SER A 86 4.26 -8.09 1.05
C SER A 86 3.52 -8.49 2.34
N ALA A 87 4.00 -9.50 3.03
CA ALA A 87 3.42 -9.96 4.28
C ALA A 87 4.48 -10.58 5.20
N LEU A 88 4.25 -10.49 6.49
CA LEU A 88 5.04 -11.12 7.55
C LEU A 88 4.26 -12.25 8.23
N ASP A 89 4.98 -13.27 8.71
CA ASP A 89 4.50 -14.20 9.73
C ASP A 89 4.64 -13.60 11.15
N PRO A 90 4.16 -14.28 12.21
CA PRO A 90 4.31 -13.82 13.58
C PRO A 90 5.77 -13.68 14.05
N GLU A 91 6.72 -14.37 13.39
CA GLU A 91 8.15 -14.27 13.66
C GLU A 91 8.84 -13.14 12.86
N GLY A 92 8.09 -12.35 12.10
CA GLY A 92 8.61 -11.23 11.31
C GLY A 92 9.34 -11.66 10.03
N ARG A 93 9.14 -12.89 9.56
CA ARG A 93 9.70 -13.39 8.29
C ARG A 93 8.73 -13.12 7.15
N ARG A 94 9.28 -12.78 5.98
CA ARG A 94 8.47 -12.53 4.77
C ARG A 94 7.82 -13.83 4.30
N THR A 95 6.51 -13.81 4.12
CA THR A 95 5.72 -14.95 3.62
C THR A 95 5.15 -14.72 2.22
N ARG A 96 5.08 -13.44 1.79
CA ARG A 96 4.56 -13.08 0.48
C ARG A 96 5.44 -12.06 -0.22
N THR A 97 5.71 -12.30 -1.51
CA THR A 97 6.35 -11.33 -2.40
C THR A 97 5.36 -10.24 -2.77
N GLY A 98 5.74 -8.98 -2.59
CA GLY A 98 4.88 -7.84 -2.88
C GLY A 98 5.52 -6.50 -2.56
N TYR A 99 4.74 -5.43 -2.69
CA TYR A 99 5.21 -4.10 -2.33
C TYR A 99 5.35 -3.97 -0.82
N ARG A 100 6.30 -3.15 -0.38
CA ARG A 100 6.42 -2.67 0.98
C ARG A 100 6.57 -1.16 0.94
N VAL A 101 5.74 -0.45 1.69
CA VAL A 101 5.69 1.00 1.79
C VAL A 101 6.24 1.41 3.15
N THR A 102 7.27 2.26 3.15
CA THR A 102 7.87 2.82 4.36
C THR A 102 8.10 4.32 4.24
N PRO A 103 8.19 5.06 5.35
CA PRO A 103 8.80 6.39 5.33
C PRO A 103 10.18 6.34 4.65
N GLY A 104 10.51 7.39 3.89
CA GLY A 104 11.83 7.55 3.30
C GLY A 104 12.93 7.70 4.37
N PRO A 105 14.16 7.24 4.11
CA PRO A 105 15.21 7.15 5.12
C PRO A 105 15.81 8.50 5.56
N SER A 106 15.70 9.55 4.73
CA SER A 106 16.52 10.76 4.91
C SER A 106 15.75 12.08 4.94
N GLU A 107 14.50 12.11 4.48
CA GLU A 107 13.75 13.36 4.29
C GLU A 107 12.30 13.20 4.76
N GLU A 108 11.84 14.15 5.57
CA GLU A 108 10.42 14.26 5.92
C GLU A 108 9.60 14.46 4.63
N GLY A 109 8.50 13.73 4.49
CA GLY A 109 7.64 13.83 3.30
C GLY A 109 8.11 13.01 2.10
N ARG A 110 8.97 12.01 2.27
CA ARG A 110 9.24 10.98 1.24
C ARG A 110 8.75 9.61 1.68
N VAL A 111 8.41 8.78 0.70
CA VAL A 111 7.99 7.39 0.91
C VAL A 111 8.85 6.48 0.03
N GLU A 112 9.40 5.43 0.63
CA GLU A 112 10.10 4.37 -0.10
C GLU A 112 9.14 3.21 -0.35
N VAL A 113 9.00 2.80 -1.61
CA VAL A 113 8.31 1.58 -2.02
C VAL A 113 9.34 0.58 -2.52
N THR A 114 9.41 -0.57 -1.86
CA THR A 114 10.29 -1.69 -2.24
C THR A 114 9.47 -2.89 -2.69
N TRP A 115 10.08 -3.80 -3.46
CA TRP A 115 9.47 -5.08 -3.82
C TRP A 115 10.23 -6.22 -3.14
N VAL A 116 9.62 -6.79 -2.09
CA VAL A 116 10.28 -7.71 -1.16
C VAL A 116 9.46 -8.99 -0.98
N GLY A 117 10.11 -10.07 -0.56
CA GLY A 117 9.46 -11.37 -0.38
C GLY A 117 10.35 -12.37 0.36
N PRO A 118 9.85 -13.61 0.57
CA PRO A 118 10.65 -14.69 1.13
C PRO A 118 11.90 -14.98 0.28
N PRO A 119 12.96 -15.55 0.88
CA PRO A 119 14.08 -16.10 0.12
C PRO A 119 13.59 -17.04 -0.98
N GLY A 120 14.09 -16.88 -2.21
CA GLY A 120 13.66 -17.66 -3.38
C GLY A 120 12.27 -17.29 -3.94
N GLY A 121 11.58 -16.29 -3.37
CA GLY A 121 10.22 -15.90 -3.77
C GLY A 121 10.13 -15.03 -5.05
N GLY A 122 11.18 -14.96 -5.86
CA GLY A 122 11.20 -14.22 -7.13
C GLY A 122 11.17 -12.69 -7.01
N ALA A 123 11.37 -12.15 -5.79
CA ALA A 123 11.24 -10.72 -5.54
C ALA A 123 12.33 -9.89 -6.24
N ALA A 124 13.54 -10.43 -6.42
CA ALA A 124 14.64 -9.72 -7.08
C ALA A 124 14.40 -9.57 -8.59
N GLU A 125 13.89 -10.63 -9.19
CA GLU A 125 13.67 -10.78 -10.62
C GLU A 125 12.50 -9.92 -11.08
N ALA A 126 11.42 -9.88 -10.30
CA ALA A 126 10.23 -9.09 -10.60
C ALA A 126 10.33 -7.60 -10.20
N GLU A 127 11.33 -7.23 -9.40
CA GLU A 127 11.44 -5.92 -8.73
C GLU A 127 11.25 -4.74 -9.68
N HIS A 128 11.96 -4.73 -10.82
CA HIS A 128 11.94 -3.60 -11.74
C HIS A 128 10.55 -3.37 -12.36
N GLU A 129 9.94 -4.43 -12.90
CA GLU A 129 8.61 -4.35 -13.51
C GLU A 129 7.53 -4.03 -12.48
N ARG A 130 7.66 -4.57 -11.27
CA ARG A 130 6.66 -4.35 -10.21
C ARG A 130 6.74 -2.95 -9.62
N LEU A 131 7.93 -2.37 -9.49
CA LEU A 131 8.08 -0.98 -9.06
C LEU A 131 7.59 0.01 -10.13
N LYS A 132 7.77 -0.30 -11.43
CA LYS A 132 7.14 0.48 -12.51
C LYS A 132 5.62 0.44 -12.42
N ALA A 133 5.02 -0.72 -12.14
CA ALA A 133 3.58 -0.83 -11.95
C ALA A 133 3.09 -0.01 -10.73
N CYS A 134 3.90 0.08 -9.67
CA CYS A 134 3.60 0.96 -8.53
C CYS A 134 3.60 2.43 -8.95
N ALA A 135 4.61 2.88 -9.69
CA ALA A 135 4.68 4.24 -10.21
C ALA A 135 3.47 4.58 -11.11
N SER A 136 3.12 3.70 -12.05
CA SER A 136 1.98 3.90 -12.95
C SER A 136 0.62 4.01 -12.23
N ALA A 137 0.49 3.45 -11.03
CA ALA A 137 -0.71 3.61 -10.20
C ALA A 137 -0.73 4.96 -9.45
N LEU A 138 0.44 5.50 -9.13
CA LEU A 138 0.62 6.69 -8.30
C LEU A 138 0.68 7.99 -9.11
N GLU A 139 1.39 7.99 -10.24
CA GLU A 139 1.61 9.18 -11.08
C GLU A 139 0.32 9.86 -11.56
N PRO A 140 -0.75 9.15 -12.00
CA PRO A 140 -2.01 9.78 -12.40
C PRO A 140 -2.73 10.52 -11.26
N LEU A 141 -2.32 10.27 -10.01
CA LEU A 141 -2.84 10.89 -8.80
C LEU A 141 -1.94 12.03 -8.29
N GLY A 142 -0.95 12.45 -9.08
CA GLY A 142 -0.09 13.61 -8.82
C GLY A 142 1.08 13.34 -7.89
N TRP A 143 1.43 12.08 -7.64
CA TRP A 143 2.63 11.73 -6.87
C TRP A 143 3.88 11.77 -7.78
N GLY A 144 4.96 12.38 -7.31
CA GLY A 144 6.27 12.26 -7.94
C GLY A 144 6.83 10.86 -7.68
N CYS A 145 7.29 10.17 -8.73
CA CYS A 145 7.76 8.79 -8.65
C CYS A 145 9.14 8.65 -9.29
N LEU A 146 10.16 8.32 -8.50
CA LEU A 146 11.54 8.19 -8.95
C LEU A 146 12.09 6.80 -8.63
N LEU A 147 12.49 6.06 -9.68
CA LEU A 147 13.05 4.72 -9.52
C LEU A 147 14.57 4.79 -9.33
N TYR A 148 15.03 4.36 -8.15
CA TYR A 148 16.45 4.34 -7.80
C TYR A 148 17.01 2.92 -7.76
N ARG A 149 18.34 2.84 -7.80
CA ARG A 149 19.11 1.63 -7.49
C ARG A 149 19.91 1.88 -6.22
N GLY A 150 19.49 1.24 -5.13
CA GLY A 150 20.13 1.28 -3.83
C GLY A 150 21.19 0.19 -3.63
N PRO A 151 21.58 -0.05 -2.37
CA PRO A 151 22.60 -1.04 -2.01
C PRO A 151 22.29 -2.44 -2.55
N ARG A 152 23.35 -3.22 -2.82
CA ARG A 152 23.25 -4.61 -3.33
C ARG A 152 22.43 -4.71 -4.62
N HIS A 153 22.46 -3.67 -5.44
CA HIS A 153 21.71 -3.54 -6.70
C HIS A 153 20.19 -3.68 -6.57
N ARG A 154 19.64 -3.54 -5.36
CA ARG A 154 18.20 -3.52 -5.12
C ARG A 154 17.62 -2.19 -5.56
N ARG A 155 16.46 -2.23 -6.21
CA ARG A 155 15.73 -1.04 -6.62
C ARG A 155 14.67 -0.69 -5.60
N PHE A 156 14.36 0.58 -5.54
CA PHE A 156 13.24 1.11 -4.78
C PHE A 156 12.64 2.27 -5.56
N LEU A 157 11.35 2.50 -5.36
CA LEU A 157 10.64 3.66 -5.87
C LEU A 157 10.54 4.66 -4.72
N GLU A 158 11.14 5.83 -4.91
CA GLU A 158 10.88 6.98 -4.05
C GLU A 158 9.63 7.69 -4.53
N VAL A 159 8.73 7.98 -3.60
CA VAL A 159 7.49 8.69 -3.85
C VAL A 159 7.51 10.01 -3.08
N GLU A 160 7.28 11.10 -3.82
CA GLU A 160 7.41 12.47 -3.35
C GLU A 160 6.08 13.22 -3.51
N PRO A 161 5.83 14.28 -2.71
CA PRO A 161 4.77 15.22 -2.99
C PRO A 161 4.95 15.83 -4.40
N PRO A 162 3.86 16.30 -5.03
CA PRO A 162 4.00 17.12 -6.24
C PRO A 162 4.89 18.33 -5.96
N ALA A 163 5.69 18.70 -6.96
CA ALA A 163 6.52 19.91 -6.95
C ALA A 163 5.70 21.20 -6.95
#